data_AF-A0A7S4VRD1-F1
#
_entry.id   AF-A0A7S4VRD1-F1
#
_cell.length_a   1.000
_cell.length_b   1.000
_cell.length_c   1.000
_cell.angle_alpha   90.00
_cell.angle_beta   90.00
_cell.angle_gamma   90.00
#
_symmetry.space_group_name_H-M   'P 1'
#
loop_
_entity.id
_entity.type
_entity.pdbx_description
1 polymer ?
#
loop_
_entity_poly.entity_id
_entity_poly.type
_entity_poly.pdbx_seq_one_letter_code
_entity_poly.pdbx_strand_id
1 'polypeptide(L)'
;GQEALPPAEPCPAWHALPSAMLENVLDLCDVYHTRARAGASIPTGLFVHLDPVPFLTTLCLVMASDNHVRDPSLRGRAVKLMHSLCFAFSSWQEQLNQPPLVKHLIPCLVGVFVAVEKAILSYYDLAYRYKYELRIPVIDLFDLALQHKEHQQVLHEFVQGVGNDRFLKLLTQLINDSNSQTEEALRTVKEYHLRQEQQGRAQQHASPPSSSDDSAAHDEEVLGDDQTEEGEDVYRQSRMKYKEHARKYFALASKTWRQLWLLCKHCAGAIVAGRTILEQLLHSSLDAQLHYLVGPEMKYIKASPQEYEELGFNPKQMIRQITEIYLFLARVDRDEVARIVAKDERYYSAATFSKAVVFVRKYGLLGGAHLNEFGSFVKDLAEMVSSQRAAFDEADIPANYLCEMMADIMSDPVMFPQSRKVVDRWVAERQIMGADRDPYANTPLKVEELIPLPELKEEIHGFAKEKGIALEGGNMFD
;
A
#
# COMPACT_ATOMS: atom_id res chain seq x y z
N GLY A 1 -29.12 -0.78 -28.00
CA GLY A 1 -27.79 -1.15 -27.50
C GLY A 1 -26.90 0.03 -27.69
N GLN A 2 -26.47 0.68 -26.60
CA GLN A 2 -25.39 1.67 -26.68
C GLN A 2 -24.09 0.88 -26.75
N GLU A 3 -23.32 1.06 -27.82
CA GLU A 3 -21.97 0.53 -27.92
C GLU A 3 -21.18 0.99 -26.69
N ALA A 4 -20.60 0.04 -25.95
CA ALA A 4 -19.76 0.33 -24.80
C ALA A 4 -18.53 1.10 -25.28
N LEU A 5 -18.34 2.33 -24.81
CA LEU A 5 -17.19 3.17 -25.13
C LEU A 5 -16.38 3.38 -23.85
N PRO A 6 -15.12 2.89 -23.78
CA PRO A 6 -14.34 2.27 -24.84
C PRO A 6 -14.81 0.83 -25.16
N PRO A 7 -14.63 0.37 -26.42
CA PRO A 7 -14.91 -1.01 -26.78
C PRO A 7 -14.06 -1.98 -25.95
N ALA A 8 -14.53 -3.21 -25.74
CA ALA A 8 -13.76 -4.21 -24.99
C ALA A 8 -12.43 -4.53 -25.68
N GLU A 9 -12.43 -4.57 -27.02
CA GLU A 9 -11.25 -4.72 -27.86
C GLU A 9 -11.24 -3.64 -28.95
N PRO A 10 -10.10 -2.98 -29.18
CA PRO A 10 -9.97 -2.01 -30.26
C PRO A 10 -9.90 -2.73 -31.61
N CYS A 11 -10.35 -2.05 -32.67
CA CYS A 11 -10.31 -2.60 -34.02
C CYS A 11 -8.88 -2.69 -34.57
N PRO A 12 -8.58 -3.56 -35.54
CA PRO A 12 -7.22 -3.68 -36.11
C PRO A 12 -6.65 -2.37 -36.66
N ALA A 13 -7.51 -1.47 -37.16
CA ALA A 13 -7.09 -0.16 -37.64
C ALA A 13 -6.53 0.74 -36.52
N TRP A 14 -7.00 0.58 -35.28
CA TRP A 14 -6.47 1.29 -34.12
C TRP A 14 -5.01 0.92 -33.85
N HIS A 15 -4.67 -0.37 -33.93
CA HIS A 15 -3.30 -0.85 -33.74
C HIS A 15 -2.33 -0.41 -34.82
N ALA A 16 -2.84 0.03 -35.99
CA ALA A 16 -2.03 0.58 -37.06
C ALA A 16 -1.70 2.07 -36.87
N LEU A 17 -2.35 2.77 -35.93
CA LEU A 17 -2.09 4.19 -35.67
C LEU A 17 -0.78 4.37 -34.90
N PRO A 18 0.14 5.25 -35.34
CA PRO A 18 1.34 5.56 -34.59
C PRO A 18 1.03 6.20 -33.24
N SER A 19 1.68 5.74 -32.17
CA SER A 19 1.53 6.33 -30.82
C SER A 19 1.83 7.83 -30.80
N ALA A 20 2.77 8.27 -31.65
CA ALA A 20 3.14 9.66 -31.85
C ALA A 20 1.95 10.59 -32.12
N MET A 21 0.86 10.11 -32.74
CA MET A 21 -0.35 10.92 -32.93
C MET A 21 -0.99 11.30 -31.59
N LEU A 22 -1.12 10.34 -30.68
CA LEU A 22 -1.65 10.57 -29.34
C LEU A 22 -0.68 11.38 -28.50
N GLU A 23 0.61 11.07 -28.57
CA GLU A 23 1.66 11.81 -27.86
C GLU A 23 1.66 13.29 -28.24
N ASN A 24 1.62 13.61 -29.53
CA ASN A 24 1.55 14.99 -30.01
C ASN A 24 0.30 15.74 -29.51
N VAL A 25 -0.86 15.06 -29.43
CA VAL A 25 -2.09 15.65 -28.89
C VAL A 25 -1.93 15.96 -27.40
N LEU A 26 -1.38 15.03 -26.63
CA LEU A 26 -1.16 15.23 -25.19
C LEU A 26 -0.13 16.34 -24.94
N ASP A 27 1.01 16.31 -25.63
CA ASP A 27 2.08 17.29 -25.47
C ASP A 27 1.61 18.69 -25.85
N LEU A 28 0.83 18.83 -26.94
CA LEU A 28 0.20 20.10 -27.32
C LEU A 28 -0.70 20.62 -26.19
N CYS A 29 -1.59 19.77 -25.66
CA CYS A 29 -2.51 20.16 -24.61
C CYS A 29 -1.79 20.54 -23.32
N ASP A 30 -0.75 19.79 -22.94
CA ASP A 30 0.07 20.06 -21.76
C ASP A 30 0.81 21.41 -21.88
N VAL A 31 1.35 21.74 -23.07
CA VAL A 31 1.97 23.05 -23.33
C VAL A 31 0.95 24.20 -23.17
N TYR A 32 -0.25 24.06 -23.73
CA TYR A 32 -1.30 25.07 -23.60
C TYR A 32 -1.77 25.23 -22.16
N HIS A 33 -1.96 24.13 -21.44
CA HIS A 33 -2.37 24.15 -20.04
C HIS A 33 -1.32 24.82 -19.14
N THR A 34 -0.04 24.48 -19.33
CA THR A 34 1.06 25.00 -18.51
C THR A 34 1.27 26.51 -18.74
N ARG A 35 1.17 26.98 -19.99
CA ARG A 35 1.28 28.42 -20.30
C ARG A 35 0.14 29.26 -19.74
N ALA A 36 -1.07 28.71 -19.65
CA ALA A 36 -2.21 29.41 -19.04
C ALA A 36 -2.00 29.69 -17.54
N ARG A 37 -1.26 28.83 -16.82
CA ARG A 37 -0.93 29.03 -15.38
C ARG A 37 0.14 30.10 -15.13
N ALA A 38 0.98 30.41 -16.12
CA ALA A 38 2.10 31.33 -15.99
C ALA A 38 1.72 32.82 -16.17
N GLY A 39 0.43 33.17 -16.14
CA GLY A 39 -0.05 34.55 -16.28
C GLY A 39 0.16 35.17 -17.66
N ALA A 40 0.61 34.38 -18.65
CA ALA A 40 0.69 34.81 -20.03
C ALA A 40 -0.73 34.90 -20.62
N SER A 41 -1.07 36.03 -21.23
CA SER A 41 -2.36 36.31 -21.86
C SER A 41 -2.57 35.56 -23.18
N ILE A 42 -2.39 34.24 -23.17
CA ILE A 42 -2.87 33.35 -24.22
C ILE A 42 -4.15 32.73 -23.68
N PRO A 43 -5.30 32.98 -24.32
CA PRO A 43 -6.59 32.70 -23.72
C PRO A 43 -6.76 31.21 -23.51
N THR A 44 -7.64 30.90 -22.58
CA THR A 44 -8.48 29.70 -22.48
C THR A 44 -9.12 29.21 -23.80
N GLY A 45 -8.70 29.68 -24.98
CA GLY A 45 -9.35 29.48 -26.27
C GLY A 45 -9.33 28.04 -26.78
N LEU A 46 -8.21 27.31 -26.71
CA LEU A 46 -8.16 25.94 -27.27
C LEU A 46 -9.22 25.04 -26.63
N PHE A 47 -9.25 24.97 -25.30
CA PHE A 47 -10.17 24.10 -24.57
C PHE A 47 -11.62 24.60 -24.56
N VAL A 48 -11.87 25.88 -24.85
CA VAL A 48 -13.22 26.41 -25.10
C VAL A 48 -13.78 25.93 -26.44
N HIS A 49 -12.92 25.61 -27.41
CA HIS A 49 -13.31 25.13 -28.73
C HIS A 49 -13.32 23.60 -28.86
N LEU A 50 -12.88 22.88 -27.83
CA LEU A 50 -12.94 21.43 -27.79
C LEU A 50 -14.25 20.97 -27.14
N ASP A 51 -14.92 20.02 -27.78
CA ASP A 51 -16.03 19.31 -27.14
C ASP A 51 -15.46 18.38 -26.06
N PRO A 52 -15.84 18.56 -24.78
CA PRO A 52 -15.30 17.75 -23.70
C PRO A 52 -15.62 16.26 -23.83
N VAL A 53 -16.81 15.89 -24.33
CA VAL A 53 -17.27 14.49 -24.27
C VAL A 53 -16.44 13.59 -25.19
N PRO A 54 -16.27 13.87 -26.50
CA PRO A 54 -15.42 13.06 -27.36
C PRO A 54 -13.96 13.06 -26.92
N PHE A 55 -13.47 14.18 -26.40
CA PHE A 55 -12.07 14.30 -25.96
C PHE A 55 -11.79 13.43 -24.72
N LEU A 56 -12.61 13.56 -23.68
CA LEU A 56 -12.51 12.73 -22.48
C LEU A 56 -12.73 11.25 -22.79
N THR A 57 -13.63 10.93 -23.72
CA THR A 57 -13.84 9.54 -24.18
C THR A 57 -12.60 8.99 -24.87
N THR A 58 -11.92 9.80 -25.68
CA THR A 58 -10.64 9.43 -26.32
C THR A 58 -9.55 9.20 -25.27
N LEU A 59 -9.48 10.05 -24.23
CA LEU A 59 -8.55 9.83 -23.12
C LEU A 59 -8.88 8.53 -22.35
N CYS A 60 -10.16 8.22 -22.11
CA CYS A 60 -10.57 6.94 -21.53
C CYS A 60 -10.16 5.75 -22.41
N LEU A 61 -10.27 5.85 -23.73
CA LEU A 61 -9.81 4.82 -24.67
C LEU A 61 -8.29 4.57 -24.52
N VAL A 62 -7.50 5.64 -24.43
CA VAL A 62 -6.06 5.54 -24.17
C VAL A 62 -5.81 4.85 -22.83
N MET A 63 -6.54 5.22 -21.78
CA MET A 63 -6.38 4.69 -20.42
C MET A 63 -6.85 3.24 -20.24
N ALA A 64 -7.75 2.74 -21.10
CA ALA A 64 -8.57 1.55 -20.87
C ALA A 64 -7.82 0.26 -20.52
N SER A 65 -6.87 -0.17 -21.36
CA SER A 65 -6.09 -1.40 -21.15
C SER A 65 -4.83 -1.46 -22.02
N ASP A 66 -3.97 -2.45 -21.73
CA ASP A 66 -2.77 -2.76 -22.51
C ASP A 66 -3.11 -3.16 -23.97
N ASN A 67 -4.31 -3.71 -24.21
CA ASN A 67 -4.80 -4.01 -25.56
C ASN A 67 -5.11 -2.75 -26.38
N HIS A 68 -5.44 -1.64 -25.69
CA HIS A 68 -5.71 -0.34 -26.32
C HIS A 68 -4.42 0.44 -26.54
N VAL A 69 -3.67 0.68 -25.47
CA VAL A 69 -2.38 1.37 -25.53
C VAL A 69 -1.41 0.61 -24.66
N ARG A 70 -0.35 0.08 -25.27
CA ARG A 70 0.63 -0.75 -24.56
C ARG A 70 1.56 0.09 -23.66
N ASP A 71 1.87 1.32 -24.06
CA ASP A 71 2.79 2.19 -23.31
C ASP A 71 2.14 2.71 -22.00
N PRO A 72 2.64 2.30 -20.82
CA PRO A 72 2.14 2.79 -19.54
C PRO A 72 2.35 4.29 -19.32
N SER A 73 3.41 4.87 -19.88
CA SER A 73 3.74 6.28 -19.73
C SER A 73 2.74 7.16 -20.47
N LEU A 74 2.40 6.79 -21.72
CA LEU A 74 1.34 7.44 -22.48
C LEU A 74 -0.02 7.38 -21.77
N ARG A 75 -0.34 6.24 -21.14
CA ARG A 75 -1.57 6.07 -20.33
C ARG A 75 -1.60 6.97 -19.10
N GLY A 76 -0.46 7.08 -18.41
CA GLY A 76 -0.28 8.02 -17.31
C GLY A 76 -0.43 9.48 -17.74
N ARG A 77 0.17 9.87 -18.87
CA ARG A 77 0.02 11.23 -19.41
C ARG A 77 -1.44 11.55 -19.77
N ALA A 78 -2.18 10.59 -20.32
CA ALA A 78 -3.59 10.77 -20.63
C ALA A 78 -4.44 11.08 -19.38
N VAL A 79 -4.24 10.35 -18.28
CA VAL A 79 -4.96 10.64 -17.02
C VAL A 79 -4.51 11.96 -16.38
N LYS A 80 -3.23 12.32 -16.51
CA LYS A 80 -2.70 13.62 -16.05
C LYS A 80 -3.37 14.78 -16.78
N LEU A 81 -3.54 14.67 -18.10
CA LEU A 81 -4.27 15.67 -18.88
C LEU A 81 -5.75 15.72 -18.49
N MET A 82 -6.42 14.56 -18.39
CA MET A 82 -7.82 14.47 -17.97
C MET A 82 -8.03 15.18 -16.61
N HIS A 83 -7.17 14.89 -15.63
CA HIS A 83 -7.18 15.53 -14.33
C HIS A 83 -7.01 17.05 -14.47
N SER A 84 -6.02 17.50 -15.25
CA SER A 84 -5.72 18.92 -15.41
C SER A 84 -6.89 19.70 -16.02
N LEU A 85 -7.61 19.10 -16.98
CA LEU A 85 -8.80 19.70 -17.59
C LEU A 85 -10.00 19.72 -16.63
N CYS A 86 -10.30 18.60 -15.98
CA CYS A 86 -11.46 18.49 -15.08
C CYS A 86 -11.31 19.37 -13.83
N PHE A 87 -10.10 19.58 -13.32
CA PHE A 87 -9.85 20.45 -12.18
C PHE A 87 -9.71 21.94 -12.57
N ALA A 88 -9.49 22.24 -13.85
CA ALA A 88 -9.45 23.61 -14.35
C ALA A 88 -10.83 24.12 -14.80
N PHE A 89 -11.68 23.23 -15.32
CA PHE A 89 -12.96 23.60 -15.94
C PHE A 89 -14.11 22.75 -15.38
N SER A 90 -15.04 23.38 -14.66
CA SER A 90 -16.20 22.69 -14.09
C SER A 90 -17.08 22.01 -15.15
N SER A 91 -17.21 22.61 -16.34
CA SER A 91 -17.97 22.05 -17.46
C SER A 91 -17.38 20.72 -17.96
N TRP A 92 -16.08 20.52 -17.84
CA TRP A 92 -15.40 19.26 -18.17
C TRP A 92 -15.59 18.24 -17.05
N GLN A 93 -15.48 18.68 -15.79
CA GLN A 93 -15.69 17.85 -14.61
C GLN A 93 -17.09 17.21 -14.58
N GLU A 94 -18.12 17.98 -14.92
CA GLU A 94 -19.52 17.52 -14.96
C GLU A 94 -19.74 16.36 -15.94
N GLN A 95 -18.94 16.28 -17.03
CA GLN A 95 -19.07 15.21 -18.01
C GLN A 95 -18.64 13.84 -17.46
N LEU A 96 -17.76 13.79 -16.45
CA LEU A 96 -17.33 12.52 -15.85
C LEU A 96 -18.51 11.69 -15.31
N ASN A 97 -19.57 12.39 -14.88
CA ASN A 97 -20.79 11.80 -14.33
C ASN A 97 -21.83 11.42 -15.39
N GLN A 98 -21.55 11.66 -16.68
CA GLN A 98 -22.46 11.36 -17.78
C GLN A 98 -21.99 10.14 -18.58
N PRO A 99 -22.89 9.38 -19.24
CA PRO A 99 -22.49 8.35 -20.19
C PRO A 99 -21.68 8.94 -21.38
N PRO A 100 -20.65 8.23 -21.89
CA PRO A 100 -20.21 6.90 -21.44
C PRO A 100 -19.27 6.93 -20.22
N LEU A 101 -18.71 8.09 -19.87
CA LEU A 101 -17.64 8.25 -18.87
C LEU A 101 -17.99 7.64 -17.51
N VAL A 102 -19.23 7.85 -17.03
CA VAL A 102 -19.67 7.35 -15.72
C VAL A 102 -19.46 5.83 -15.54
N LYS A 103 -19.61 5.07 -16.62
CA LYS A 103 -19.50 3.60 -16.63
C LYS A 103 -18.06 3.09 -16.73
N HIS A 104 -17.16 3.89 -17.30
CA HIS A 104 -15.84 3.42 -17.72
C HIS A 104 -14.67 4.08 -16.99
N LEU A 105 -14.89 5.23 -16.35
CA LEU A 105 -13.85 5.96 -15.65
C LEU A 105 -13.16 5.11 -14.57
N ILE A 106 -13.93 4.48 -13.67
CA ILE A 106 -13.38 3.67 -12.58
C ILE A 106 -12.48 2.52 -13.10
N PRO A 107 -12.93 1.64 -14.02
CA PRO A 107 -12.07 0.63 -14.63
C PRO A 107 -10.79 1.20 -15.26
N CYS A 108 -10.88 2.35 -15.94
CA CYS A 108 -9.72 3.00 -16.56
C CYS A 108 -8.73 3.50 -15.50
N LEU A 109 -9.20 4.15 -14.44
CA LEU A 109 -8.35 4.66 -13.36
C LEU A 109 -7.62 3.51 -12.65
N VAL A 110 -8.32 2.42 -12.31
CA VAL A 110 -7.69 1.20 -11.76
C VAL A 110 -6.62 0.67 -12.73
N GLY A 111 -6.96 0.56 -14.02
CA GLY A 111 -6.06 0.06 -15.05
C GLY A 111 -4.79 0.89 -15.21
N VAL A 112 -4.90 2.22 -15.20
CA VAL A 112 -3.75 3.12 -15.31
C VAL A 112 -2.89 3.06 -14.06
N PHE A 113 -3.47 3.05 -12.85
CA PHE A 113 -2.71 2.95 -11.61
C PHE A 113 -1.79 1.72 -11.60
N VAL A 114 -2.35 0.58 -12.02
CA VAL A 114 -1.63 -0.70 -12.09
C VAL A 114 -0.58 -0.69 -13.19
N ALA A 115 -0.90 -0.13 -14.36
CA ALA A 115 0.01 -0.07 -15.50
C ALA A 115 1.24 0.81 -15.21
N VAL A 116 1.05 1.95 -14.56
CA VAL A 116 2.10 2.93 -14.25
C VAL A 116 3.19 2.37 -13.33
N GLU A 117 2.94 1.28 -12.61
CA GLU A 117 4.02 0.56 -11.89
C GLU A 117 5.14 0.12 -12.85
N LYS A 118 4.80 -0.20 -14.10
CA LYS A 118 5.75 -0.58 -15.15
C LYS A 118 6.31 0.62 -15.93
N ALA A 119 5.83 1.84 -15.65
CA ALA A 119 6.34 3.08 -16.26
C ALA A 119 7.67 3.46 -15.58
N ILE A 120 8.67 2.58 -15.69
CA ILE A 120 10.01 2.81 -15.18
C ILE A 120 10.83 3.38 -16.35
N LEU A 121 11.27 4.64 -16.21
CA LEU A 121 12.40 5.14 -16.99
C LEU A 121 13.66 4.38 -16.54
N SER A 122 14.61 4.15 -17.44
CA SER A 122 15.83 3.32 -17.26
C SER A 122 16.72 3.64 -16.03
N TYR A 123 16.37 4.60 -15.19
CA TYR A 123 17.16 5.05 -14.04
C TYR A 123 16.33 4.99 -12.76
N TYR A 124 16.95 4.38 -11.74
CA TYR A 124 16.33 3.93 -10.51
C TYR A 124 15.60 5.04 -9.71
N ASP A 125 16.02 6.31 -9.81
CA ASP A 125 15.45 7.40 -9.00
C ASP A 125 14.52 8.38 -9.73
N LEU A 126 14.71 8.62 -11.04
CA LEU A 126 13.75 9.41 -11.84
C LEU A 126 12.44 8.64 -12.04
N ALA A 127 12.53 7.31 -12.13
CA ALA A 127 11.39 6.41 -12.20
C ALA A 127 10.48 6.50 -10.96
N TYR A 128 11.07 6.59 -9.76
CA TYR A 128 10.31 6.69 -8.51
C TYR A 128 9.48 7.98 -8.46
N ARG A 129 10.05 9.12 -8.89
CA ARG A 129 9.33 10.40 -8.97
C ARG A 129 8.26 10.37 -10.05
N TYR A 130 8.58 9.85 -11.23
CA TYR A 130 7.68 9.81 -12.37
C TYR A 130 6.44 8.94 -12.10
N LYS A 131 6.60 7.80 -11.42
CA LYS A 131 5.50 6.94 -11.00
C LYS A 131 4.42 7.71 -10.23
N TYR A 132 4.81 8.47 -9.20
CA TYR A 132 3.84 9.21 -8.39
C TYR A 132 3.25 10.43 -9.10
N GLU A 133 4.02 11.08 -9.98
CA GLU A 133 3.47 12.14 -10.84
C GLU A 133 2.31 11.65 -11.70
N LEU A 134 2.34 10.37 -12.11
CA LEU A 134 1.28 9.74 -12.87
C LEU A 134 0.16 9.17 -11.98
N ARG A 135 0.47 8.71 -10.76
CA ARG A 135 -0.52 8.14 -9.81
C ARG A 135 -1.37 9.18 -9.09
N ILE A 136 -0.81 10.35 -8.74
CA ILE A 136 -1.56 11.39 -8.03
C ILE A 136 -2.81 11.84 -8.80
N PRO A 137 -2.73 12.14 -10.13
CA PRO A 137 -3.91 12.42 -10.93
C PRO A 137 -4.97 11.33 -10.90
N VAL A 138 -4.54 10.05 -10.88
CA VAL A 138 -5.45 8.91 -10.77
C VAL A 138 -6.20 8.97 -9.44
N ILE A 139 -5.48 9.13 -8.32
CA ILE A 139 -6.06 9.22 -6.98
C ILE A 139 -7.07 10.38 -6.91
N ASP A 140 -6.69 11.57 -7.37
CA ASP A 140 -7.53 12.75 -7.28
C ASP A 140 -8.83 12.62 -8.11
N LEU A 141 -8.74 12.03 -9.32
CA LEU A 141 -9.93 11.71 -10.13
C LEU A 141 -10.78 10.60 -9.51
N PHE A 142 -10.16 9.60 -8.87
CA PHE A 142 -10.87 8.51 -8.21
C PHE A 142 -11.66 9.02 -7.01
N ASP A 143 -11.01 9.84 -6.17
CA ASP A 143 -11.62 10.50 -5.01
C ASP A 143 -12.78 11.40 -5.44
N LEU A 144 -12.65 12.11 -6.55
CA LEU A 144 -13.72 12.91 -7.14
C LEU A 144 -14.88 12.03 -7.61
N ALA A 145 -14.60 11.00 -8.39
CA ALA A 145 -15.61 10.10 -8.96
C ALA A 145 -16.44 9.42 -7.85
N LEU A 146 -15.79 8.95 -6.79
CA LEU A 146 -16.46 8.27 -5.68
C LEU A 146 -17.33 9.19 -4.79
N GLN A 147 -17.39 10.49 -5.05
CA GLN A 147 -18.42 11.35 -4.45
C GLN A 147 -19.82 11.06 -5.03
N HIS A 148 -19.90 10.43 -6.19
CA HIS A 148 -21.14 10.09 -6.90
C HIS A 148 -21.49 8.61 -6.76
N LYS A 149 -22.77 8.30 -6.54
CA LYS A 149 -23.24 6.93 -6.26
C LYS A 149 -23.10 6.01 -7.47
N GLU A 150 -23.22 6.56 -8.66
CA GLU A 150 -23.12 5.86 -9.93
C GLU A 150 -21.71 5.26 -10.10
N HIS A 151 -20.68 6.04 -9.80
CA HIS A 151 -19.31 5.54 -9.80
C HIS A 151 -19.03 4.53 -8.67
N GLN A 152 -19.64 4.71 -7.49
CA GLN A 152 -19.55 3.71 -6.41
C GLN A 152 -20.16 2.37 -6.84
N GLN A 153 -21.29 2.39 -7.55
CA GLN A 153 -21.92 1.19 -8.09
C GLN A 153 -21.01 0.53 -9.14
N VAL A 154 -20.44 1.30 -10.06
CA VAL A 154 -19.48 0.78 -11.06
C VAL A 154 -18.27 0.15 -10.38
N LEU A 155 -17.73 0.76 -9.32
CA LEU A 155 -16.65 0.18 -8.54
C LEU A 155 -17.06 -1.18 -7.95
N HIS A 156 -18.25 -1.24 -7.33
CA HIS A 156 -18.75 -2.48 -6.73
C HIS A 156 -18.92 -3.60 -7.77
N GLU A 157 -19.54 -3.31 -8.91
CA GLU A 157 -19.70 -4.25 -10.03
C GLU A 157 -18.35 -4.69 -10.61
N PHE A 158 -17.41 -3.76 -10.78
CA PHE A 158 -16.08 -4.04 -11.28
C PHE A 158 -15.32 -5.00 -10.35
N VAL A 159 -15.37 -4.76 -9.04
CA VAL A 159 -14.68 -5.55 -8.02
C VAL A 159 -15.29 -6.93 -7.86
N GLN A 160 -16.59 -7.09 -8.04
CA GLN A 160 -17.27 -8.40 -7.97
C GLN A 160 -17.18 -9.21 -9.28
N GLY A 161 -16.86 -8.56 -10.40
CA GLY A 161 -16.76 -9.19 -11.71
C GLY A 161 -15.32 -9.39 -12.19
N VAL A 162 -15.13 -9.25 -13.50
CA VAL A 162 -13.84 -9.42 -14.21
C VAL A 162 -12.75 -8.42 -13.82
N GLY A 163 -13.06 -7.45 -12.97
CA GLY A 163 -12.13 -6.45 -12.47
C GLY A 163 -11.41 -6.85 -11.18
N ASN A 164 -11.82 -7.92 -10.51
CA ASN A 164 -11.32 -8.29 -9.18
C ASN A 164 -9.79 -8.41 -9.13
N ASP A 165 -9.16 -9.15 -10.04
CA ASP A 165 -7.70 -9.30 -10.08
C ASP A 165 -6.95 -7.97 -10.22
N ARG A 166 -7.50 -7.03 -11.01
CA ARG A 166 -6.91 -5.69 -11.19
C ARG A 166 -7.11 -4.83 -9.95
N PHE A 167 -8.25 -4.98 -9.28
CA PHE A 167 -8.51 -4.33 -8.01
C PHE A 167 -7.58 -4.84 -6.90
N LEU A 168 -7.36 -6.15 -6.79
CA LEU A 168 -6.42 -6.71 -5.82
C LEU A 168 -4.98 -6.22 -6.08
N LYS A 169 -4.56 -6.16 -7.36
CA LYS A 169 -3.27 -5.57 -7.74
C LYS A 169 -3.16 -4.08 -7.37
N LEU A 170 -4.24 -3.31 -7.57
CA LEU A 170 -4.31 -1.91 -7.14
C LEU A 170 -4.10 -1.81 -5.62
N LEU A 171 -4.78 -2.63 -4.82
CA LEU A 171 -4.61 -2.64 -3.37
C LEU A 171 -3.19 -3.00 -2.95
N THR A 172 -2.61 -4.05 -3.52
CA THR A 172 -1.21 -4.44 -3.24
C THR A 172 -0.26 -3.28 -3.51
N GLN A 173 -0.39 -2.60 -4.65
CA GLN A 173 0.46 -1.45 -4.98
C GLN A 173 0.20 -0.23 -4.08
N LEU A 174 -1.06 0.04 -3.71
CA LEU A 174 -1.40 1.10 -2.76
C LEU A 174 -0.82 0.84 -1.37
N ILE A 175 -0.88 -0.39 -0.88
CA ILE A 175 -0.30 -0.81 0.41
C ILE A 175 1.22 -0.57 0.38
N ASN A 176 1.89 -1.02 -0.68
CA ASN A 176 3.33 -0.84 -0.84
C ASN A 176 3.72 0.64 -0.91
N ASP A 177 3.00 1.42 -1.71
CA ASP A 177 3.22 2.87 -1.83
C ASP A 177 2.99 3.57 -0.48
N SER A 178 1.90 3.27 0.23
CA SER A 178 1.60 3.89 1.52
C SER A 178 2.67 3.58 2.57
N ASN A 179 3.16 2.35 2.58
CA ASN A 179 4.21 1.92 3.51
C ASN A 179 5.53 2.62 3.19
N SER A 180 5.99 2.55 1.94
CA SER A 180 7.26 3.16 1.50
C SER A 180 7.24 4.68 1.71
N GLN A 181 6.14 5.35 1.37
CA GLN A 181 6.02 6.80 1.53
C GLN A 181 6.02 7.22 3.01
N THR A 182 5.28 6.50 3.86
CA THR A 182 5.27 6.79 5.29
C THR A 182 6.62 6.49 5.92
N GLU A 183 7.24 5.36 5.61
CA GLU A 183 8.55 4.99 6.13
C GLU A 183 9.62 6.02 5.76
N GLU A 184 9.66 6.45 4.50
CA GLU A 184 10.63 7.44 4.03
C GLU A 184 10.44 8.80 4.73
N ALA A 185 9.19 9.22 4.92
CA ALA A 185 8.88 10.45 5.65
C ALA A 185 9.33 10.35 7.12
N LEU A 186 9.00 9.25 7.81
CA LEU A 186 9.34 9.05 9.22
C LEU A 186 10.86 8.90 9.42
N ARG A 187 11.55 8.19 8.53
CA ARG A 187 13.02 8.06 8.51
C ARG A 187 13.68 9.43 8.43
N THR A 188 13.23 10.26 7.50
CA THR A 188 13.75 11.62 7.30
C THR A 188 13.57 12.50 8.54
N VAL A 189 12.40 12.44 9.19
CA VAL A 189 12.14 13.17 10.44
C VAL A 189 13.03 12.68 11.57
N LYS A 190 13.18 11.36 11.73
CA LYS A 190 14.03 10.75 12.76
C LYS A 190 15.49 11.18 12.60
N GLU A 191 16.02 11.15 11.37
CA GLU A 191 17.37 11.62 11.08
C GLU A 191 17.54 13.11 11.36
N TYR A 192 16.54 13.93 11.01
CA TYR A 192 16.55 15.36 11.29
C TYR A 192 16.61 15.66 12.80
N HIS A 193 15.75 15.02 13.60
CA HIS A 193 15.76 15.16 15.06
C HIS A 193 17.10 14.73 15.66
N LEU A 194 17.65 13.60 15.22
CA LEU A 194 18.93 13.10 15.71
C LEU A 194 20.08 14.10 15.44
N ARG A 195 20.12 14.70 14.23
CA ARG A 195 21.14 15.70 13.88
C ARG A 195 20.98 16.99 14.69
N GLN A 196 19.75 17.44 14.94
CA GLN A 196 19.50 18.61 15.78
C GLN A 196 19.98 18.39 17.22
N GLU A 197 19.74 17.20 17.78
CA GLU A 197 20.25 16.86 19.12
C GLU A 197 21.78 16.84 19.17
N GLN A 198 22.45 16.29 18.15
CA GLN A 198 23.92 16.26 18.07
C GLN A 198 24.51 17.66 17.94
N GLN A 199 23.93 18.54 17.11
CA GLN A 199 24.38 19.92 16.95
C GLN A 199 24.16 20.74 18.24
N GLY A 200 23.03 20.55 18.92
CA GLY A 200 22.77 21.17 20.22
C GLY A 200 23.76 20.73 21.31
N ARG A 201 24.18 19.45 21.31
CA ARG A 201 25.22 18.94 22.23
C ARG A 201 26.63 19.44 21.88
N ALA A 202 26.97 19.51 20.59
CA ALA A 202 28.24 20.06 20.13
C ALA A 202 28.41 21.55 20.46
N GLN A 203 27.32 22.33 20.41
CA GLN A 203 27.32 23.73 20.82
C GLN A 203 27.42 23.93 22.34
N GLN A 204 27.01 22.95 23.15
CA GLN A 204 27.15 22.97 24.61
C GLN A 204 28.54 22.52 25.09
N HIS A 205 29.26 21.72 24.29
CA HIS A 205 30.64 21.28 24.54
C HIS A 205 31.61 21.91 23.52
N ALA A 206 31.72 23.24 23.51
CA ALA A 206 32.72 23.93 22.70
C ALA A 206 34.14 23.75 23.28
N SER A 207 34.85 22.73 22.80
CA SER A 207 36.31 22.76 22.66
C SER A 207 36.65 22.89 21.17
N PRO A 208 37.76 23.53 20.78
CA PRO A 208 38.02 23.89 19.38
C PRO A 208 38.16 22.64 18.50
N PRO A 209 37.77 22.71 17.22
CA PRO A 209 37.67 21.51 16.40
C PRO A 209 39.06 21.03 15.98
N SER A 210 39.41 19.80 16.35
CA SER A 210 40.39 19.01 15.61
C SER A 210 39.71 18.50 14.34
N SER A 211 40.18 18.99 13.20
CA SER A 211 39.80 18.50 11.88
C SER A 211 40.22 17.03 11.72
N SER A 212 39.25 16.13 11.66
CA SER A 212 39.23 14.87 10.89
C SER A 212 38.26 13.90 11.55
N ASP A 213 37.10 13.69 10.93
CA ASP A 213 36.43 12.38 10.90
C ASP A 213 35.24 12.50 9.93
N ASP A 214 35.57 12.57 8.63
CA ASP A 214 34.69 12.06 7.59
C ASP A 214 34.83 10.54 7.62
N SER A 215 33.88 9.83 8.25
CA SER A 215 33.65 8.43 7.89
C SER A 215 32.24 7.95 8.21
N ALA A 216 31.77 7.08 7.32
CA ALA A 216 30.51 6.34 7.30
C ALA A 216 29.28 7.05 6.68
N ALA A 217 29.45 7.54 5.44
CA ALA A 217 28.34 7.55 4.49
C ALA A 217 28.26 6.16 3.84
N HIS A 218 27.05 5.60 3.73
CA HIS A 218 26.79 4.45 2.85
C HIS A 218 27.16 4.85 1.41
N ASP A 219 28.25 4.30 0.89
CA ASP A 219 28.63 4.39 -0.52
C ASP A 219 27.67 3.51 -1.34
N GLU A 220 26.58 4.11 -1.82
CA GLU A 220 25.95 3.67 -3.06
C GLU A 220 26.56 4.50 -4.19
N GLU A 221 27.14 3.84 -5.20
CA GLU A 221 27.81 4.50 -6.33
C GLU A 221 26.84 5.41 -7.11
N VAL A 222 27.10 6.72 -7.07
CA VAL A 222 26.39 7.74 -7.85
C VAL A 222 26.98 7.76 -9.27
N LEU A 223 26.16 7.52 -10.30
CA LEU A 223 26.57 7.63 -11.70
C LEU A 223 26.57 9.09 -12.15
N GLY A 224 27.48 9.44 -13.07
CA GLY A 224 27.83 10.83 -13.44
C GLY A 224 26.72 11.70 -14.04
N ASP A 225 25.53 11.17 -14.33
CA ASP A 225 24.38 11.93 -14.86
C ASP A 225 23.53 12.60 -13.76
N ASP A 226 23.77 12.29 -12.48
CA ASP A 226 23.05 12.88 -11.33
C ASP A 226 23.76 14.09 -10.71
N GLN A 227 24.65 14.72 -11.49
CA GLN A 227 25.37 15.93 -11.12
C GLN A 227 24.72 17.17 -11.72
N THR A 228 24.62 18.27 -10.97
CA THR A 228 24.33 19.59 -11.54
C THR A 228 25.44 19.99 -12.54
N GLU A 229 25.25 21.07 -13.32
CA GLU A 229 26.34 21.63 -14.17
C GLU A 229 27.63 21.94 -13.36
N GLU A 230 27.54 22.00 -12.03
CA GLU A 230 28.62 22.21 -11.07
C GLU A 230 29.19 20.91 -10.44
N GLY A 231 28.73 19.73 -10.87
CA GLY A 231 29.27 18.45 -10.38
C GLY A 231 28.63 17.93 -9.08
N GLU A 232 27.59 18.60 -8.56
CA GLU A 232 27.00 18.27 -7.27
C GLU A 232 25.84 17.28 -7.39
N ASP A 233 25.83 16.25 -6.54
CA ASP A 233 24.75 15.27 -6.44
C ASP A 233 23.44 15.93 -6.01
N VAL A 234 22.49 16.02 -6.96
CA VAL A 234 21.15 16.62 -6.78
C VAL A 234 20.36 15.94 -5.67
N TYR A 235 20.57 14.64 -5.45
CA TYR A 235 19.90 13.87 -4.40
C TYR A 235 20.48 14.14 -3.03
N ARG A 236 21.80 14.27 -2.90
CA ARG A 236 22.44 14.77 -1.67
C ARG A 236 21.87 16.14 -1.30
N GLN A 237 21.76 17.08 -2.24
CA GLN A 237 21.16 18.39 -1.95
C GLN A 237 19.69 18.31 -1.50
N SER A 238 18.87 17.43 -2.10
CA SER A 238 17.46 17.28 -1.67
C SER A 238 17.33 16.68 -0.27
N ARG A 239 18.20 15.74 0.09
CA ARG A 239 18.29 15.17 1.46
C ARG A 239 18.87 16.17 2.47
N MET A 240 19.67 17.14 2.03
CA MET A 240 20.13 18.25 2.89
C MET A 240 18.96 19.15 3.34
N LYS A 241 17.84 19.16 2.60
CA LYS A 241 16.61 19.88 2.95
C LYS A 241 15.56 18.96 3.56
N TYR A 242 15.89 18.35 4.69
CA TYR A 242 15.07 17.40 5.45
C TYR A 242 13.58 17.72 5.52
N LYS A 243 13.22 18.98 5.83
CA LYS A 243 11.82 19.39 5.95
C LYS A 243 11.08 19.34 4.60
N GLU A 244 11.71 19.77 3.50
CA GLU A 244 11.09 19.73 2.17
C GLU A 244 10.88 18.27 1.71
N HIS A 245 11.87 17.41 1.95
CA HIS A 245 11.80 15.99 1.61
C HIS A 245 10.72 15.27 2.43
N ALA A 246 10.74 15.41 3.76
CA ALA A 246 9.71 14.83 4.62
C ALA A 246 8.30 15.35 4.25
N ARG A 247 8.15 16.65 3.99
CA ARG A 247 6.88 17.24 3.56
C ARG A 247 6.35 16.63 2.26
N LYS A 248 7.23 16.42 1.29
CA LYS A 248 6.87 15.75 0.03
C LYS A 248 6.32 14.35 0.28
N TYR A 249 7.02 13.54 1.05
CA TYR A 249 6.61 12.15 1.32
C TYR A 249 5.36 12.06 2.20
N PHE A 250 5.18 12.93 3.18
CA PHE A 250 3.92 12.99 3.94
C PHE A 250 2.74 13.43 3.08
N ALA A 251 2.94 14.34 2.13
CA ALA A 251 1.88 14.73 1.20
C ALA A 251 1.46 13.57 0.30
N LEU A 252 2.43 12.79 -0.20
CA LEU A 252 2.17 11.57 -0.97
C LEU A 252 1.42 10.54 -0.11
N ALA A 253 1.98 10.21 1.07
CA ALA A 253 1.39 9.26 2.00
C ALA A 253 -0.05 9.63 2.35
N SER A 254 -0.32 10.92 2.61
CA SER A 254 -1.66 11.39 2.95
C SER A 254 -2.70 11.11 1.85
N LYS A 255 -2.32 11.31 0.58
CA LYS A 255 -3.19 11.00 -0.57
C LYS A 255 -3.38 9.49 -0.72
N THR A 256 -2.31 8.71 -0.64
CA THR A 256 -2.35 7.24 -0.75
C THR A 256 -3.18 6.61 0.36
N TRP A 257 -2.99 7.04 1.62
CA TRP A 257 -3.78 6.58 2.78
C TRP A 257 -5.25 6.93 2.65
N ARG A 258 -5.57 8.10 2.10
CA ARG A 258 -6.96 8.48 1.83
C ARG A 258 -7.60 7.58 0.78
N GLN A 259 -6.90 7.28 -0.31
CA GLN A 259 -7.37 6.36 -1.33
C GLN A 259 -7.58 4.95 -0.75
N LEU A 260 -6.60 4.43 -0.01
CA LEU A 260 -6.67 3.11 0.62
C LEU A 260 -7.86 3.03 1.59
N TRP A 261 -8.04 4.04 2.44
CA TRP A 261 -9.19 4.16 3.33
C TRP A 261 -10.52 4.14 2.57
N LEU A 262 -10.60 4.87 1.45
CA LEU A 262 -11.82 4.96 0.65
C LEU A 262 -12.16 3.62 -0.01
N LEU A 263 -11.16 2.92 -0.55
CA LEU A 263 -11.35 1.58 -1.10
C LEU A 263 -11.75 0.58 -0.03
N CYS A 264 -11.15 0.63 1.17
CA CYS A 264 -11.56 -0.21 2.29
C CYS A 264 -13.02 0.05 2.69
N LYS A 265 -13.43 1.32 2.72
CA LYS A 265 -14.81 1.71 3.04
C LYS A 265 -15.84 1.15 2.05
N HIS A 266 -15.53 1.19 0.75
CA HIS A 266 -16.49 0.80 -0.30
C HIS A 266 -16.38 -0.68 -0.70
N CYS A 267 -15.25 -1.33 -0.48
CA CYS A 267 -14.94 -2.66 -0.99
C CYS A 267 -14.49 -3.64 0.10
N ALA A 268 -14.79 -3.38 1.38
CA ALA A 268 -14.42 -4.26 2.50
C ALA A 268 -14.77 -5.73 2.24
N GLY A 269 -15.96 -6.01 1.67
CA GLY A 269 -16.39 -7.37 1.35
C GLY A 269 -15.42 -8.13 0.45
N ALA A 270 -14.94 -7.48 -0.62
CA ALA A 270 -13.99 -8.10 -1.55
C ALA A 270 -12.57 -8.21 -0.96
N ILE A 271 -12.18 -7.26 -0.10
CA ILE A 271 -10.90 -7.31 0.60
C ILE A 271 -10.88 -8.48 1.57
N VAL A 272 -11.93 -8.65 2.37
CA VAL A 272 -12.04 -9.75 3.33
C VAL A 272 -12.09 -11.11 2.64
N ALA A 273 -12.78 -11.20 1.50
CA ALA A 273 -12.79 -12.43 0.69
C ALA A 273 -11.39 -12.79 0.15
N GLY A 274 -10.54 -11.80 -0.14
CA GLY A 274 -9.17 -12.02 -0.60
C GLY A 274 -8.20 -12.19 0.58
N ARG A 275 -8.13 -13.39 1.16
CA ARG A 275 -7.29 -13.67 2.35
C ARG A 275 -5.86 -13.10 2.27
N THR A 276 -5.16 -13.29 1.15
CA THR A 276 -3.79 -12.78 0.98
C THR A 276 -3.70 -11.26 1.02
N ILE A 277 -4.65 -10.55 0.39
CA ILE A 277 -4.63 -9.08 0.43
C ILE A 277 -5.04 -8.56 1.80
N LEU A 278 -5.95 -9.27 2.50
CA LEU A 278 -6.36 -8.95 3.85
C LEU A 278 -5.19 -9.07 4.82
N GLU A 279 -4.45 -10.19 4.78
CA GLU A 279 -3.23 -10.39 5.57
C GLU A 279 -2.17 -9.32 5.26
N GLN A 280 -1.91 -9.04 3.98
CA GLN A 280 -0.97 -8.00 3.58
C GLN A 280 -1.39 -6.63 4.14
N LEU A 281 -2.67 -6.26 4.03
CA LEU A 281 -3.20 -5.00 4.53
C LEU A 281 -3.07 -4.90 6.06
N LEU A 282 -3.47 -5.93 6.79
CA LEU A 282 -3.47 -5.94 8.25
C LEU A 282 -2.03 -5.93 8.79
N HIS A 283 -1.21 -6.92 8.44
CA HIS A 283 0.14 -7.10 9.01
C HIS A 283 1.14 -6.07 8.48
N SER A 284 1.21 -5.92 7.16
CA SER A 284 2.27 -5.11 6.55
C SER A 284 1.95 -3.61 6.60
N SER A 285 0.69 -3.23 6.83
CA SER A 285 0.29 -1.82 6.80
C SER A 285 -0.38 -1.39 8.09
N LEU A 286 -1.58 -1.88 8.42
CA LEU A 286 -2.34 -1.33 9.55
C LEU A 286 -1.65 -1.55 10.90
N ASP A 287 -1.25 -2.79 11.19
CA ASP A 287 -0.61 -3.17 12.46
C ASP A 287 0.74 -2.44 12.59
N ALA A 288 1.55 -2.47 11.53
CA ALA A 288 2.82 -1.76 11.44
C ALA A 288 2.66 -0.24 11.69
N GLN A 289 1.77 0.44 10.97
CA GLN A 289 1.58 1.88 11.13
C GLN A 289 0.98 2.25 12.48
N LEU A 290 0.04 1.45 13.01
CA LEU A 290 -0.51 1.69 14.34
C LEU A 290 0.58 1.55 15.42
N HIS A 291 1.47 0.57 15.26
CA HIS A 291 2.65 0.40 16.11
C HIS A 291 3.56 1.63 16.06
N TYR A 292 3.88 2.17 14.89
CA TYR A 292 4.73 3.36 14.77
C TYR A 292 4.08 4.63 15.36
N LEU A 293 2.78 4.82 15.15
CA LEU A 293 2.07 6.05 15.51
C LEU A 293 1.56 6.10 16.97
N VAL A 294 1.32 4.94 17.59
CA VAL A 294 0.72 4.83 18.92
C VAL A 294 1.60 4.03 19.89
N GLY A 295 2.53 3.23 19.37
CA GLY A 295 3.46 2.42 20.14
C GLY A 295 4.69 3.20 20.64
N PRO A 296 5.75 2.47 21.04
CA PRO A 296 6.94 3.06 21.65
C PRO A 296 7.75 3.93 20.68
N GLU A 297 7.67 3.66 19.37
CA GLU A 297 8.40 4.37 18.33
C GLU A 297 7.90 5.81 18.11
N MET A 298 6.66 6.12 18.55
CA MET A 298 6.08 7.46 18.43
C MET A 298 6.97 8.55 19.05
N LYS A 299 7.80 8.21 20.05
CA LYS A 299 8.72 9.17 20.69
C LYS A 299 9.76 9.75 19.72
N TYR A 300 10.16 9.01 18.68
CA TYR A 300 11.19 9.46 17.72
C TYR A 300 10.64 10.41 16.65
N ILE A 301 9.33 10.34 16.40
CA ILE A 301 8.62 11.13 15.39
C ILE A 301 7.71 12.17 16.03
N LYS A 302 7.74 12.26 17.37
CA LYS A 302 6.96 13.23 18.12
C LYS A 302 7.53 14.62 17.89
N ALA A 303 6.72 15.46 17.27
CA ALA A 303 7.08 16.83 16.93
C ALA A 303 6.10 17.83 17.57
N SER A 304 6.46 19.11 17.51
CA SER A 304 5.52 20.18 17.91
C SER A 304 4.35 20.27 16.91
N PRO A 305 3.17 20.79 17.31
CA PRO A 305 2.08 21.02 16.37
C PRO A 305 2.48 21.87 15.15
N GLN A 306 3.33 22.88 15.37
CA GLN A 306 3.86 23.73 14.30
C GLN A 306 4.73 22.92 13.32
N GLU A 307 5.61 22.07 13.84
CA GLU A 307 6.46 21.24 12.99
C GLU A 307 5.65 20.21 12.19
N TYR A 308 4.62 19.63 12.78
CA TYR A 308 3.68 18.79 12.03
C TYR A 308 3.00 19.53 10.88
N GLU A 309 2.62 20.80 11.08
CA GLU A 309 2.05 21.65 10.03
C GLU A 309 3.08 21.99 8.94
N GLU A 310 4.31 22.35 9.33
CA GLU A 310 5.42 22.60 8.40
C GLU A 310 5.74 21.37 7.53
N LEU A 311 5.70 20.18 8.13
CA LEU A 311 5.89 18.89 7.48
C LEU A 311 4.64 18.40 6.73
N GLY A 312 3.49 19.04 6.88
CA GLY A 312 2.23 18.55 6.30
C GLY A 312 1.80 17.17 6.81
N PHE A 313 2.26 16.78 8.01
CA PHE A 313 1.97 15.47 8.61
C PHE A 313 0.85 15.58 9.64
N ASN A 314 -0.24 14.84 9.43
CA ASN A 314 -1.34 14.77 10.39
C ASN A 314 -1.48 13.35 10.97
N PRO A 315 -0.74 13.01 12.06
CA PRO A 315 -0.81 11.68 12.66
C PRO A 315 -2.21 11.34 13.18
N LYS A 316 -2.98 12.33 13.64
CA LYS A 316 -4.35 12.12 14.12
C LYS A 316 -5.27 11.65 13.01
N GLN A 317 -5.17 12.25 11.83
CA GLN A 317 -5.96 11.86 10.67
C GLN A 317 -5.58 10.45 10.20
N MET A 318 -4.29 10.11 10.19
CA MET A 318 -3.82 8.78 9.81
C MET A 318 -4.28 7.70 10.79
N ILE A 319 -4.17 7.94 12.11
CA ILE A 319 -4.71 7.02 13.14
C ILE A 319 -6.22 6.85 12.99
N ARG A 320 -6.95 7.94 12.72
CA ARG A 320 -8.39 7.86 12.44
C ARG A 320 -8.67 6.95 11.25
N GLN A 321 -7.95 7.12 10.14
CA GLN A 321 -8.14 6.29 8.95
C GLN A 321 -7.82 4.82 9.23
N ILE A 322 -6.70 4.52 9.89
CA ILE A 322 -6.31 3.15 10.27
C ILE A 322 -7.41 2.50 11.12
N THR A 323 -7.89 3.19 12.16
CA THR A 323 -8.94 2.66 13.04
C THR A 323 -10.28 2.48 12.34
N GLU A 324 -10.66 3.39 11.44
CA GLU A 324 -11.85 3.22 10.59
C GLU A 324 -11.71 2.03 9.62
N ILE A 325 -10.51 1.78 9.07
CA ILE A 325 -10.27 0.60 8.20
C ILE A 325 -10.50 -0.70 8.97
N TYR A 326 -9.95 -0.86 10.19
CA TYR A 326 -10.26 -2.05 11.00
C TYR A 326 -11.76 -2.24 11.19
N LEU A 327 -12.50 -1.16 11.46
CA LEU A 327 -13.95 -1.23 11.60
C LEU A 327 -14.66 -1.63 10.31
N PHE A 328 -14.23 -1.11 9.15
CA PHE A 328 -14.83 -1.49 7.87
C PHE A 328 -14.66 -2.98 7.59
N LEU A 329 -13.48 -3.53 7.87
CA LEU A 329 -13.17 -4.94 7.66
C LEU A 329 -13.89 -5.82 8.70
N ALA A 330 -13.84 -5.45 9.99
CA ALA A 330 -14.46 -6.21 11.08
C ALA A 330 -15.99 -6.26 11.00
N ARG A 331 -16.63 -5.29 10.34
CA ARG A 331 -18.08 -5.33 10.05
C ARG A 331 -18.46 -6.37 9.01
N VAL A 332 -17.52 -6.81 8.18
CA VAL A 332 -17.74 -7.88 7.20
C VAL A 332 -17.51 -9.23 7.86
N ASP A 333 -16.32 -9.43 8.44
CA ASP A 333 -15.97 -10.65 9.17
C ASP A 333 -15.05 -10.31 10.35
N ARG A 334 -15.66 -10.17 11.53
CA ARG A 334 -14.95 -9.78 12.75
C ARG A 334 -13.95 -10.84 13.19
N ASP A 335 -14.31 -12.11 13.08
CA ASP A 335 -13.54 -13.22 13.60
C ASP A 335 -12.32 -13.49 12.72
N GLU A 336 -12.48 -13.42 11.40
CA GLU A 336 -11.35 -13.52 10.46
C GLU A 336 -10.35 -12.37 10.64
N VAL A 337 -10.84 -11.13 10.71
CA VAL A 337 -9.98 -9.96 10.92
C VAL A 337 -9.24 -10.06 12.26
N ALA A 338 -9.94 -10.42 13.34
CA ALA A 338 -9.31 -10.59 14.65
C ALA A 338 -8.26 -11.70 14.63
N ARG A 339 -8.55 -12.84 13.99
CA ARG A 339 -7.61 -13.96 13.88
C ARG A 339 -6.34 -13.58 13.13
N ILE A 340 -6.47 -12.85 12.01
CA ILE A 340 -5.31 -12.41 11.24
C ILE A 340 -4.49 -11.43 12.08
N VAL A 341 -5.10 -10.40 12.68
CA VAL A 341 -4.36 -9.43 13.51
C VAL A 341 -3.68 -10.12 14.70
N ALA A 342 -4.35 -11.09 15.34
CA ALA A 342 -3.78 -11.88 16.44
C ALA A 342 -2.51 -12.65 16.04
N LYS A 343 -2.39 -13.02 14.77
CA LYS A 343 -1.24 -13.74 14.20
C LYS A 343 -0.02 -12.83 13.95
N ASP A 344 -0.17 -11.51 13.95
CA ASP A 344 0.97 -10.62 13.71
C ASP A 344 1.90 -10.53 14.93
N GLU A 345 2.89 -11.41 15.00
CA GLU A 345 3.86 -11.39 16.08
C GLU A 345 4.81 -10.19 16.05
N ARG A 346 4.89 -9.46 14.92
CA ARG A 346 5.87 -8.39 14.73
C ARG A 346 5.36 -7.07 15.30
N TYR A 347 4.11 -6.72 14.99
CA TYR A 347 3.58 -5.39 15.29
C TYR A 347 2.41 -5.40 16.28
N TYR A 348 1.60 -6.45 16.30
CA TYR A 348 0.47 -6.51 17.21
C TYR A 348 0.92 -6.61 18.68
N SER A 349 0.28 -5.79 19.52
CA SER A 349 0.31 -5.97 20.96
C SER A 349 -0.94 -5.37 21.60
N ALA A 350 -1.52 -6.09 22.57
CA ALA A 350 -2.72 -5.65 23.28
C ALA A 350 -2.56 -4.25 23.91
N ALA A 351 -1.34 -3.92 24.37
CA ALA A 351 -1.01 -2.62 24.93
C ALA A 351 -1.10 -1.49 23.89
N THR A 352 -0.59 -1.69 22.67
CA THR A 352 -0.66 -0.69 21.58
C THR A 352 -2.10 -0.45 21.15
N PHE A 353 -2.89 -1.50 20.96
CA PHE A 353 -4.31 -1.35 20.58
C PHE A 353 -5.13 -0.70 21.69
N SER A 354 -4.90 -1.05 22.95
CA SER A 354 -5.53 -0.38 24.10
C SER A 354 -5.19 1.11 24.16
N LYS A 355 -3.92 1.47 23.91
CA LYS A 355 -3.50 2.87 23.79
C LYS A 355 -4.18 3.57 22.62
N ALA A 356 -4.41 2.89 21.49
CA ALA A 356 -5.11 3.45 20.34
C ALA A 356 -6.56 3.82 20.71
N VAL A 357 -7.28 2.96 21.43
CA VAL A 357 -8.64 3.27 21.93
C VAL A 357 -8.64 4.51 22.82
N VAL A 358 -7.68 4.62 23.76
CA VAL A 358 -7.54 5.80 24.62
C VAL A 358 -7.22 7.05 23.82
N PHE A 359 -6.32 6.96 22.85
CA PHE A 359 -5.90 8.08 22.01
C PHE A 359 -7.07 8.61 21.16
N VAL A 360 -7.76 7.70 20.47
CA VAL A 360 -8.93 8.02 19.65
C VAL A 360 -10.03 8.69 20.47
N ARG A 361 -10.28 8.19 21.69
CA ARG A 361 -11.23 8.80 22.65
C ARG A 361 -10.78 10.19 23.07
N LYS A 362 -9.52 10.34 23.49
CA LYS A 362 -8.95 11.59 24.00
C LYS A 362 -9.04 12.73 23.00
N TYR A 363 -8.79 12.45 21.72
CA TYR A 363 -8.80 13.46 20.66
C TYR A 363 -10.10 13.50 19.85
N GLY A 364 -11.12 12.71 20.22
CA GLY A 364 -12.42 12.69 19.55
C GLY A 364 -12.32 12.29 18.07
N LEU A 365 -11.45 11.33 17.72
CA LEU A 365 -11.17 11.00 16.33
C LEU A 365 -12.26 10.14 15.67
N LEU A 366 -13.06 9.43 16.48
CA LEU A 366 -14.21 8.64 16.05
C LEU A 366 -15.50 9.15 16.71
N GLY A 367 -16.63 9.00 16.01
CA GLY A 367 -17.96 9.21 16.59
C GLY A 367 -18.29 8.17 17.66
N GLY A 368 -19.25 8.45 18.55
CA GLY A 368 -19.55 7.62 19.72
C GLY A 368 -19.82 6.14 19.40
N ALA A 369 -20.58 5.85 18.33
CA ALA A 369 -20.85 4.49 17.89
C ALA A 369 -19.57 3.76 17.44
N HIS A 370 -18.78 4.38 16.55
CA HIS A 370 -17.52 3.81 16.04
C HIS A 370 -16.48 3.63 17.16
N LEU A 371 -16.41 4.56 18.13
CA LEU A 371 -15.51 4.44 19.27
C LEU A 371 -15.86 3.23 20.15
N ASN A 372 -17.15 2.99 20.39
CA ASN A 372 -17.58 1.83 21.17
C ASN A 372 -17.33 0.52 20.41
N GLU A 373 -17.59 0.51 19.11
CA GLU A 373 -17.34 -0.64 18.23
C GLU A 373 -15.84 -0.98 18.19
N PHE A 374 -14.97 0.03 18.05
CA PHE A 374 -13.52 -0.17 18.05
C PHE A 374 -13.01 -0.62 19.42
N GLY A 375 -13.53 -0.04 20.51
CA GLY A 375 -13.21 -0.49 21.86
C GLY A 375 -13.62 -1.94 22.13
N SER A 376 -14.79 -2.36 21.64
CA SER A 376 -15.24 -3.74 21.72
C SER A 376 -14.36 -4.66 20.87
N PHE A 377 -14.01 -4.27 19.64
CA PHE A 377 -13.12 -5.05 18.78
C PHE A 377 -11.77 -5.30 19.44
N VAL A 378 -11.15 -4.26 20.00
CA VAL A 378 -9.86 -4.37 20.71
C VAL A 378 -9.95 -5.25 21.94
N LYS A 379 -11.05 -5.16 22.70
CA LYS A 379 -11.28 -5.99 23.88
C LYS A 379 -11.35 -7.47 23.49
N ASP A 380 -12.19 -7.79 22.51
CA ASP A 380 -12.40 -9.18 22.08
C ASP A 380 -11.12 -9.77 21.46
N LEU A 381 -10.36 -8.96 20.72
CA LEU A 381 -9.05 -9.35 20.19
C LEU A 381 -8.05 -9.68 21.31
N ALA A 382 -8.00 -8.86 22.37
CA ALA A 382 -7.14 -9.11 23.52
C ALA A 382 -7.57 -10.38 24.29
N GLU A 383 -8.87 -10.62 24.44
CA GLU A 383 -9.41 -11.83 25.05
C GLU A 383 -9.08 -13.07 24.20
N MET A 384 -9.27 -13.01 22.88
CA MET A 384 -8.92 -14.09 21.95
C MET A 384 -7.45 -14.49 22.06
N VAL A 385 -6.54 -13.52 22.00
CA VAL A 385 -5.09 -13.78 22.10
C VAL A 385 -4.72 -14.33 23.49
N SER A 386 -5.32 -13.78 24.55
CA SER A 386 -5.08 -14.28 25.91
C SER A 386 -5.57 -15.72 26.08
N SER A 387 -6.75 -16.04 25.55
CA SER A 387 -7.32 -17.39 25.60
C SER A 387 -6.52 -18.39 24.77
N GLN A 388 -6.03 -18.00 23.59
CA GLN A 388 -5.16 -18.85 22.77
C GLN A 388 -3.84 -19.15 23.48
N ARG A 389 -3.22 -18.14 24.10
CA ARG A 389 -1.99 -18.34 24.89
C ARG A 389 -2.24 -19.20 26.11
N ALA A 390 -3.31 -18.96 26.86
CA ALA A 390 -3.67 -19.78 28.01
C ALA A 390 -3.97 -21.23 27.60
N ALA A 391 -4.68 -21.46 26.50
CA ALA A 391 -4.94 -22.80 25.97
C ALA A 391 -3.65 -23.51 25.55
N PHE A 392 -2.67 -22.79 25.01
CA PHE A 392 -1.35 -23.32 24.70
C PHE A 392 -0.55 -23.65 25.97
N ASP A 393 -0.54 -22.76 26.97
CA ASP A 393 0.17 -22.94 28.23
C ASP A 393 -0.44 -24.04 29.11
N GLU A 394 -1.77 -24.23 29.07
CA GLU A 394 -2.49 -25.28 29.81
C GLU A 394 -2.47 -26.63 29.07
N ALA A 395 -2.30 -26.64 27.75
CA ALA A 395 -2.20 -27.86 26.99
C ALA A 395 -0.83 -28.50 27.22
N ASP A 396 -0.83 -29.70 27.79
CA ASP A 396 0.36 -30.56 27.83
C ASP A 396 0.57 -31.14 26.42
N ILE A 397 1.07 -30.31 25.49
CA ILE A 397 1.18 -30.65 24.07
C ILE A 397 2.24 -31.74 23.91
N PRO A 398 1.88 -32.92 23.37
CA PRO A 398 2.84 -33.98 23.10
C PRO A 398 3.98 -33.50 22.21
N ALA A 399 5.22 -33.83 22.57
CA ALA A 399 6.41 -33.35 21.85
C ALA A 399 6.42 -33.74 20.35
N ASN A 400 5.76 -34.85 19.99
CA ASN A 400 5.61 -35.29 18.60
C ASN A 400 4.62 -34.45 17.77
N TYR A 401 3.87 -33.55 18.40
CA TYR A 401 2.97 -32.60 17.73
C TYR A 401 3.65 -31.25 17.46
N LEU A 402 4.79 -30.99 18.09
CA LEU A 402 5.56 -29.78 17.93
C LEU A 402 6.55 -29.88 16.76
N CYS A 403 6.68 -28.79 16.02
CA CYS A 403 7.62 -28.64 14.94
C CYS A 403 9.05 -28.63 15.50
N GLU A 404 9.92 -29.52 15.02
CA GLU A 404 11.31 -29.61 15.49
C GLU A 404 12.11 -28.30 15.30
N MET A 405 11.70 -27.43 14.37
CA MET A 405 12.35 -26.13 14.13
C MET A 405 11.77 -24.97 14.93
N MET A 406 10.45 -24.84 14.94
CA MET A 406 9.76 -23.67 15.50
C MET A 406 9.33 -23.90 16.95
N ALA A 407 9.28 -25.15 17.40
CA ALA A 407 8.68 -25.57 18.67
C ALA A 407 7.18 -25.22 18.82
N ASP A 408 6.51 -24.88 17.72
CA ASP A 408 5.07 -24.65 17.64
C ASP A 408 4.32 -25.90 17.18
N ILE A 409 3.03 -25.99 17.50
CA ILE A 409 2.16 -27.10 17.05
C ILE A 409 2.06 -27.14 15.52
N MET A 410 2.26 -28.30 14.91
CA MET A 410 2.25 -28.46 13.45
C MET A 410 0.84 -28.53 12.89
N SER A 411 0.59 -27.84 11.79
CA SER A 411 -0.69 -27.87 11.08
C SER A 411 -0.72 -28.87 9.92
N ASP A 412 0.39 -28.98 9.20
CA ASP A 412 0.59 -29.93 8.10
C ASP A 412 1.96 -30.60 8.26
N PRO A 413 2.06 -31.64 9.12
CA PRO A 413 3.33 -32.28 9.43
C PRO A 413 3.90 -33.00 8.21
N VAL A 414 5.16 -32.71 7.90
CA VAL A 414 5.96 -33.38 6.88
C VAL A 414 7.27 -33.88 7.48
N MET A 415 7.78 -34.98 6.95
CA MET A 415 9.02 -35.61 7.39
C MET A 415 10.11 -35.46 6.32
N PHE A 416 11.29 -35.05 6.75
CA PHE A 416 12.50 -35.11 5.95
C PHE A 416 12.94 -36.58 5.74
N PRO A 417 13.23 -37.04 4.51
CA PRO A 417 13.49 -38.46 4.24
C PRO A 417 14.78 -38.98 4.91
N GLN A 418 15.83 -38.15 5.00
CA GLN A 418 17.13 -38.56 5.54
C GLN A 418 17.20 -38.36 7.05
N SER A 419 16.97 -37.13 7.54
CA SER A 419 17.03 -36.84 8.97
C SER A 419 15.86 -37.43 9.77
N ARG A 420 14.76 -37.80 9.08
CA ARG A 420 13.49 -38.26 9.68
C ARG A 420 12.90 -37.27 10.69
N LYS A 421 13.34 -36.01 10.64
CA LYS A 421 12.78 -34.94 11.46
C LYS A 421 11.45 -34.50 10.89
N VAL A 422 10.50 -34.25 11.78
CA VAL A 422 9.14 -33.83 11.45
C VAL A 422 9.02 -32.35 11.74
N VAL A 423 8.53 -31.61 10.75
CA VAL A 423 8.33 -30.17 10.80
C VAL A 423 7.02 -29.82 10.09
N ASP A 424 6.54 -28.60 10.24
CA ASP A 424 5.44 -28.11 9.42
C ASP A 424 5.90 -27.88 7.96
N ARG A 425 5.05 -28.19 6.98
CA ARG A 425 5.34 -28.06 5.55
C ARG A 425 5.87 -26.69 5.18
N TRP A 426 5.24 -25.61 5.62
CA TRP A 426 5.64 -24.26 5.22
C TRP A 426 7.05 -23.92 5.74
N VAL A 427 7.42 -24.46 6.90
CA VAL A 427 8.77 -24.31 7.48
C VAL A 427 9.77 -25.10 6.65
N ALA A 428 9.45 -26.35 6.29
CA ALA A 428 10.30 -27.18 5.44
C ALA A 428 10.56 -26.54 4.07
N GLU A 429 9.49 -26.06 3.41
CA GLU A 429 9.55 -25.39 2.12
C GLU A 429 10.47 -24.16 2.16
N ARG A 430 10.33 -23.32 3.19
CA ARG A 430 11.17 -22.14 3.36
C ARG A 430 12.65 -22.47 3.51
N GLN A 431 12.99 -23.52 4.27
CA GLN A 431 14.38 -23.94 4.45
C GLN A 431 14.99 -24.51 3.17
N ILE A 432 14.21 -25.35 2.45
CA ILE A 432 14.64 -25.92 1.18
C ILE A 432 14.82 -24.82 0.13
N MET A 433 13.88 -23.88 -0.01
CA MET A 433 14.02 -22.76 -0.95
C MET A 433 15.26 -21.90 -0.70
N GLY A 434 15.75 -21.84 0.54
CA GLY A 434 16.95 -21.07 0.89
C GLY A 434 18.28 -21.79 0.58
N ALA A 435 18.31 -23.12 0.58
CA ALA A 435 19.58 -23.87 0.56
C ALA A 435 19.57 -25.23 -0.16
N ASP A 436 18.45 -25.63 -0.76
CA ASP A 436 18.22 -26.90 -1.49
C ASP A 436 18.72 -28.15 -0.74
N ARG A 437 18.55 -28.17 0.59
CA ARG A 437 19.08 -29.23 1.47
C ARG A 437 18.22 -29.48 2.70
N ASP A 438 18.32 -30.69 3.23
CA ASP A 438 17.86 -31.05 4.57
C ASP A 438 18.70 -30.28 5.62
N PRO A 439 18.08 -29.48 6.50
CA PRO A 439 18.79 -28.64 7.47
C PRO A 439 19.45 -29.44 8.61
N TYR A 440 19.04 -30.69 8.86
CA TYR A 440 19.55 -31.53 9.94
C TYR A 440 20.60 -32.54 9.45
N ALA A 441 20.40 -33.09 8.25
CA ALA A 441 21.34 -34.04 7.65
C ALA A 441 22.36 -33.38 6.72
N ASN A 442 22.15 -32.12 6.34
CA ASN A 442 22.97 -31.36 5.38
C ASN A 442 23.13 -32.11 4.03
N THR A 443 22.05 -32.76 3.57
CA THR A 443 21.99 -33.52 2.32
C THR A 443 21.10 -32.80 1.31
N PRO A 444 21.42 -32.81 0.00
CA PRO A 444 20.58 -32.17 -1.02
C PRO A 444 19.15 -32.74 -1.00
N LEU A 445 18.16 -31.86 -1.06
CA LEU A 445 16.74 -32.23 -0.99
C LEU A 445 15.88 -31.19 -1.71
N LYS A 446 14.91 -31.64 -2.50
CA LYS A 446 13.87 -30.80 -3.09
C LYS A 446 12.57 -30.86 -2.30
N VAL A 447 11.73 -29.84 -2.47
CA VAL A 447 10.41 -29.74 -1.80
C VAL A 447 9.53 -30.95 -2.12
N GLU A 448 9.58 -31.46 -3.36
CA GLU A 448 8.77 -32.61 -3.79
C GLU A 448 9.14 -33.91 -3.05
N GLU A 449 10.32 -33.99 -2.43
CA GLU A 449 10.84 -35.17 -1.75
C GLU A 449 10.45 -35.22 -0.26
N LEU A 450 9.71 -34.21 0.24
CA LEU A 450 9.12 -34.22 1.58
C LEU A 450 8.04 -35.28 1.69
N ILE A 451 8.06 -36.06 2.78
CA ILE A 451 7.09 -37.13 3.03
C ILE A 451 5.94 -36.57 3.89
N PRO A 452 4.70 -36.45 3.37
CA PRO A 452 3.56 -36.01 4.18
C PRO A 452 3.17 -37.05 5.25
N LEU A 453 2.76 -36.61 6.43
CA LEU A 453 2.30 -37.48 7.52
C LEU A 453 0.79 -37.30 7.80
N PRO A 454 -0.10 -37.90 7.00
CA PRO A 454 -1.55 -37.68 7.12
C PRO A 454 -2.14 -38.19 8.45
N GLU A 455 -1.64 -39.31 8.99
CA GLU A 455 -2.13 -39.85 10.28
C GLU A 455 -1.79 -38.89 11.43
N LEU A 456 -0.54 -38.39 11.48
CA LEU A 456 -0.13 -37.41 12.48
C LEU A 456 -0.89 -36.09 12.32
N LYS A 457 -1.20 -35.70 11.08
CA LYS A 457 -2.04 -34.53 10.82
C LYS A 457 -3.43 -34.71 11.44
N GLU A 458 -4.08 -35.84 11.24
CA GLU A 458 -5.39 -36.11 11.83
C GLU A 458 -5.35 -36.10 13.36
N GLU A 459 -4.31 -36.69 13.97
CA GLU A 459 -4.10 -36.65 15.43
C GLU A 459 -3.95 -35.22 15.96
N ILE A 460 -3.09 -34.40 15.33
CA ILE A 460 -2.86 -33.03 15.76
C ILE A 460 -4.13 -32.18 15.58
N HIS A 461 -4.85 -32.34 14.48
CA HIS A 461 -6.12 -31.65 14.25
C HIS A 461 -7.19 -32.06 15.28
N GLY A 462 -7.27 -33.35 15.63
CA GLY A 462 -8.14 -33.85 16.68
C GLY A 462 -7.79 -33.27 18.05
N PHE A 463 -6.51 -33.30 18.43
CA PHE A 463 -6.01 -32.73 19.68
C PHE A 463 -6.26 -31.22 19.77
N ALA A 464 -5.96 -30.48 18.71
CA ALA A 464 -6.16 -29.05 18.65
C ALA A 464 -7.64 -28.68 18.80
N LYS A 465 -8.54 -29.45 18.17
CA LYS A 465 -9.99 -29.28 18.31
C LYS A 465 -10.48 -29.58 19.73
N GLU A 466 -9.95 -30.62 20.37
CA GLU A 466 -10.31 -30.96 21.76
C GLU A 466 -9.83 -29.89 22.75
N LYS A 467 -8.62 -29.36 22.54
CA LYS A 467 -7.99 -28.36 23.42
C LYS A 467 -8.33 -26.91 23.06
N GLY A 468 -9.08 -26.68 21.99
CA GLY A 468 -9.41 -25.33 21.52
C GLY A 468 -8.21 -24.55 20.98
N ILE A 469 -7.16 -25.23 20.54
CA ILE A 469 -5.96 -24.63 19.95
C ILE A 469 -6.23 -24.35 18.48
N ALA A 470 -5.96 -23.12 18.02
CA ALA A 470 -6.04 -22.79 16.61
C ALA A 470 -4.74 -23.21 15.90
N LEU A 471 -4.84 -24.10 14.91
CA LEU A 471 -3.71 -24.48 14.07
C LEU A 471 -3.48 -23.42 12.99
N GLU A 472 -2.22 -23.08 12.72
CA GLU A 472 -1.85 -22.24 11.58
C GLU A 472 -2.23 -22.92 10.26
N GLY A 473 -2.53 -22.19 9.18
CA GLY A 473 -2.59 -22.81 7.84
C GLY A 473 -3.63 -23.93 7.66
N GLY A 474 -4.67 -23.97 8.50
CA GLY A 474 -5.85 -24.82 8.32
C GLY A 474 -6.52 -24.52 6.99
N ASN A 475 -6.03 -25.15 5.93
CA ASN A 475 -6.73 -25.30 4.67
C ASN A 475 -8.08 -25.96 4.99
N MET A 476 -9.12 -25.12 5.15
CA MET A 476 -10.47 -25.43 4.72
C MET A 476 -10.47 -25.54 3.18
N PHE A 477 -9.69 -26.47 2.64
CA PHE A 477 -10.00 -27.10 1.37
C PHE A 477 -10.74 -28.39 1.72
N ASP A 478 -12.00 -28.20 2.11
CA ASP A 478 -13.12 -29.01 1.62
C ASP A 478 -14.14 -28.05 1.01
#